data_AF-A0A950P6Y8-F1
#
_entry.id   AF-A0A950P6Y8-F1
#
_cell.length_a   1.000
_cell.length_b   1.000
_cell.length_c   1.000
_cell.angle_alpha   90.00
_cell.angle_beta   90.00
_cell.angle_gamma   90.00
#
_symmetry.space_group_name_H-M   'P 1'
#
loop_
_entity.id
_entity.type
_entity.pdbx_description
1 polymer ?
#
loop_
_entity_poly.entity_id
_entity_poly.type
_entity_poly.pdbx_seq_one_letter_code
_entity_poly.pdbx_strand_id
1 'polypeptide(L)'
;MPEHVIAALEANEATGDPLPVQVHCGFGDSDLHLWRADPSYLKPLIERFTATRFVLLHCYPFVREAGWLAHVYANVFLDLSLTIPHVARPREALAESLELAPISKLLYASDASTTPELYLLAAVWWRDALAAVLPELLAAEEVEPAARMILRENALAVYELSGTYAG
;
A
#
# COMPACT_ATOMS: atom_id res chain seq x y z
N MET A 1 -11.57 -19.27 -4.45
CA MET A 1 -11.73 -17.93 -5.05
C MET A 1 -12.78 -18.01 -6.15
N PRO A 2 -13.62 -16.98 -6.34
CA PRO A 2 -14.61 -16.97 -7.42
C PRO A 2 -13.93 -17.04 -8.79
N GLU A 3 -14.52 -17.78 -9.72
CA GLU A 3 -13.97 -18.03 -11.07
C GLU A 3 -13.75 -16.73 -11.87
N HIS A 4 -14.63 -15.74 -11.69
CA HIS A 4 -14.53 -14.45 -12.37
C HIS A 4 -13.30 -13.63 -11.96
N VAL A 5 -12.82 -13.76 -10.71
CA VAL A 5 -11.60 -13.06 -10.26
C VAL A 5 -10.38 -13.62 -10.97
N ILE A 6 -10.31 -14.95 -11.10
CA ILE A 6 -9.23 -15.62 -11.83
C ILE A 6 -9.25 -15.20 -13.31
N ALA A 7 -10.42 -15.24 -13.95
CA ALA A 7 -10.57 -14.83 -15.34
C ALA A 7 -10.16 -13.36 -15.57
N ALA A 8 -10.47 -12.46 -14.64
CA ALA A 8 -10.07 -11.06 -14.72
C ALA A 8 -8.55 -10.88 -14.62
N LEU A 9 -7.88 -11.61 -13.72
CA LEU A 9 -6.43 -11.58 -13.59
C LEU A 9 -5.72 -12.20 -14.80
N GLU A 10 -6.26 -13.29 -15.36
CA GLU A 10 -5.77 -13.88 -16.60
C GLU A 10 -5.91 -12.90 -17.78
N ALA A 11 -7.04 -12.21 -17.89
CA ALA A 11 -7.24 -11.18 -18.90
C ALA A 11 -6.28 -10.00 -18.72
N ASN A 12 -6.01 -9.58 -17.48
CA ASN A 12 -5.06 -8.52 -17.16
C ASN A 12 -3.63 -8.87 -17.59
N GLU A 13 -3.15 -10.09 -17.30
CA GLU A 13 -1.81 -10.50 -17.76
C GLU A 13 -1.73 -10.72 -19.27
N ALA A 14 -2.84 -11.13 -19.90
CA ALA A 14 -2.89 -11.32 -21.35
C ALA A 14 -2.75 -10.02 -22.16
N THR A 15 -2.82 -8.84 -21.54
CA THR A 15 -2.58 -7.57 -22.24
C THR A 15 -1.11 -7.39 -22.65
N GLY A 16 -0.18 -8.11 -22.02
CA GLY A 16 1.26 -7.90 -22.15
C GLY A 16 1.81 -6.72 -21.34
N ASP A 17 0.92 -5.93 -20.75
CA ASP A 17 1.22 -4.80 -19.86
C ASP A 17 0.11 -4.72 -18.79
N PRO A 18 0.17 -5.59 -17.77
CA PRO A 18 -0.89 -5.71 -16.77
C PRO A 18 -0.98 -4.46 -15.90
N LEU A 19 -2.21 -3.97 -15.70
CA LEU A 19 -2.46 -2.88 -14.78
C LEU A 19 -2.24 -3.34 -13.33
N PRO A 20 -1.78 -2.44 -12.43
CA PRO A 20 -1.75 -2.74 -11.00
C PRO A 20 -3.15 -3.06 -10.48
N VAL A 21 -3.25 -4.13 -9.70
CA VAL A 21 -4.50 -4.56 -9.06
C VAL A 21 -4.46 -4.14 -7.60
N GLN A 22 -5.33 -3.21 -7.25
CA GLN A 22 -5.54 -2.80 -5.86
C GLN A 22 -6.47 -3.80 -5.15
N VAL A 23 -6.13 -4.18 -3.93
CA VAL A 23 -6.92 -5.10 -3.11
C VAL A 23 -7.13 -4.51 -1.72
N HIS A 24 -8.39 -4.30 -1.35
CA HIS A 24 -8.79 -3.91 0.00
C HIS A 24 -8.33 -4.94 1.02
N CYS A 25 -7.54 -4.52 2.02
CA CYS A 25 -7.06 -5.40 3.09
C CYS A 25 -7.35 -4.77 4.45
N GLY A 26 -7.81 -5.59 5.41
CA GLY A 26 -8.09 -5.12 6.76
C GLY A 26 -9.31 -4.21 6.89
N PHE A 27 -9.16 -3.09 7.58
CA PHE A 27 -10.20 -2.21 8.12
C PHE A 27 -11.31 -1.88 7.11
N GLY A 28 -12.57 -2.00 7.53
CA GLY A 28 -13.76 -1.71 6.73
C GLY A 28 -15.03 -1.68 7.59
N ASP A 29 -16.17 -1.73 6.93
CA ASP A 29 -17.50 -1.55 7.54
C ASP A 29 -18.02 -2.80 8.27
N SER A 30 -19.19 -2.66 8.92
CA SER A 30 -19.77 -3.69 9.80
C SER A 30 -20.16 -5.01 9.13
N ASP A 31 -20.30 -5.02 7.81
CA ASP A 31 -20.59 -6.22 7.01
C ASP A 31 -19.33 -6.99 6.61
N LEU A 32 -18.13 -6.43 6.86
CA LEU A 32 -16.86 -7.09 6.65
C LEU A 32 -16.59 -8.16 7.71
N HIS A 33 -16.23 -9.36 7.27
CA HIS A 33 -15.59 -10.35 8.14
C HIS A 33 -14.07 -10.10 8.19
N LEU A 34 -13.59 -9.39 9.21
CA LEU A 34 -12.21 -8.90 9.29
C LEU A 34 -11.13 -9.96 8.99
N TRP A 35 -11.26 -11.18 9.53
CA TRP A 35 -10.28 -12.26 9.30
C TRP A 35 -10.20 -12.70 7.83
N ARG A 36 -11.23 -12.43 7.00
CA ARG A 36 -11.19 -12.71 5.55
C ARG A 36 -10.51 -11.60 4.76
N ALA A 37 -10.21 -10.48 5.39
CA ALA A 37 -9.48 -9.35 4.80
C ALA A 37 -7.97 -9.39 5.14
N ASP A 38 -7.49 -10.49 5.73
CA ASP A 38 -6.07 -10.74 5.93
C ASP A 38 -5.38 -10.95 4.57
N PRO A 39 -4.39 -10.11 4.20
CA PRO A 39 -3.73 -10.19 2.90
C PRO A 39 -2.91 -11.47 2.72
N SER A 40 -2.54 -12.20 3.78
CA SER A 40 -1.77 -13.44 3.69
C SER A 40 -2.49 -14.52 2.87
N TYR A 41 -3.83 -14.48 2.82
CA TYR A 41 -4.64 -15.37 1.98
C TYR A 41 -4.50 -15.12 0.47
N LEU A 42 -3.92 -13.98 0.04
CA LEU A 42 -3.68 -13.66 -1.37
C LEU A 42 -2.48 -14.38 -1.97
N LYS A 43 -1.64 -15.02 -1.14
CA LYS A 43 -0.41 -15.70 -1.56
C LYS A 43 -0.59 -16.59 -2.82
N PRO A 44 -1.64 -17.44 -2.95
CA PRO A 44 -1.81 -18.25 -4.15
C PRO A 44 -2.03 -17.43 -5.44
N LEU A 45 -2.63 -16.24 -5.35
CA LEU A 45 -2.82 -15.35 -6.49
C LEU A 45 -1.52 -14.62 -6.82
N ILE A 46 -0.83 -14.10 -5.81
CA ILE A 46 0.46 -13.41 -5.96
C ILE A 46 1.48 -14.31 -6.67
N GLU A 47 1.53 -15.59 -6.32
CA GLU A 47 2.44 -16.57 -6.92
C GLU A 47 2.00 -17.04 -8.31
N ARG A 48 0.70 -16.99 -8.62
CA ARG A 48 0.18 -17.39 -9.94
C ARG A 48 0.33 -16.28 -10.97
N PHE A 49 0.12 -15.03 -10.56
CA PHE A 49 0.06 -13.85 -11.43
C PHE A 49 1.27 -12.95 -11.17
N THR A 50 2.45 -13.45 -11.52
CA THR A 50 3.72 -12.79 -11.18
C THR A 50 3.98 -11.52 -12.00
N ALA A 51 3.30 -11.35 -13.14
CA ALA A 51 3.42 -10.13 -13.95
C ALA A 51 2.49 -9.02 -13.40
N THR A 52 1.40 -9.39 -12.74
CA THR A 52 0.50 -8.44 -12.08
C THR A 52 1.14 -7.84 -10.82
N ARG A 53 1.16 -6.51 -10.74
CA ARG A 53 1.52 -5.78 -9.52
C ARG A 53 0.30 -5.73 -8.59
N PHE A 54 0.41 -6.30 -7.39
CA PHE A 54 -0.63 -6.24 -6.36
C PHE A 54 -0.36 -5.09 -5.39
N VAL A 55 -1.34 -4.23 -5.17
CA VAL A 55 -1.26 -3.11 -4.23
C VAL A 55 -2.26 -3.35 -3.09
N LEU A 56 -1.75 -3.67 -1.91
CA LEU A 56 -2.53 -3.97 -0.72
C LEU A 56 -2.95 -2.66 -0.04
N LEU A 57 -4.25 -2.35 -0.06
CA LEU A 57 -4.76 -1.11 0.51
C LEU A 57 -5.07 -1.27 1.99
N HIS A 58 -4.83 -0.21 2.75
CA HIS A 58 -5.18 0.01 4.16
C HIS A 58 -4.44 -0.83 5.18
N CYS A 59 -4.47 -2.15 5.00
CA CYS A 59 -3.74 -3.17 5.71
C CYS A 59 -3.99 -3.31 7.21
N TYR A 60 -4.52 -2.33 7.96
CA TYR A 60 -4.74 -2.47 9.40
C TYR A 60 -5.88 -3.46 9.71
N PRO A 61 -5.75 -4.42 10.66
CA PRO A 61 -4.64 -4.58 11.61
C PRO A 61 -3.49 -5.47 11.12
N PHE A 62 -3.55 -5.96 9.89
CA PHE A 62 -2.58 -6.86 9.25
C PHE A 62 -1.38 -6.15 8.58
N VAL A 63 -0.93 -5.02 9.16
CA VAL A 63 0.13 -4.19 8.55
C VAL A 63 1.47 -4.93 8.48
N ARG A 64 1.73 -5.83 9.44
CA ARG A 64 2.93 -6.67 9.47
C ARG A 64 2.89 -7.74 8.38
N GLU A 65 1.74 -8.39 8.20
CA GLU A 65 1.53 -9.41 7.16
C GLU A 65 1.67 -8.80 5.76
N ALA A 66 1.11 -7.60 5.55
CA ALA A 66 1.30 -6.86 4.31
C ALA A 66 2.78 -6.50 4.07
N GLY A 67 3.48 -6.05 5.11
CA GLY A 67 4.91 -5.76 5.03
C GLY A 67 5.76 -6.99 4.72
N TRP A 68 5.43 -8.14 5.32
CA TRP A 68 6.06 -9.43 5.01
C TRP A 68 5.84 -9.83 3.54
N LEU A 69 4.61 -9.73 3.02
CA LEU A 69 4.32 -10.04 1.62
C LEU A 69 5.11 -9.14 0.67
N ALA A 70 5.16 -7.83 0.93
CA ALA A 70 5.94 -6.88 0.14
C ALA A 70 7.45 -7.16 0.21
N HIS A 71 7.95 -7.68 1.35
CA HIS A 71 9.34 -8.10 1.48
C HIS A 71 9.67 -9.30 0.58
N VAL A 72 8.83 -10.35 0.62
CA VAL A 72 9.16 -11.63 -0.03
C VAL A 72 8.75 -11.70 -1.51
N TYR A 73 7.79 -10.90 -1.97
CA TYR A 73 7.31 -10.91 -3.35
C TYR A 73 7.63 -9.63 -4.11
N ALA A 74 8.30 -9.75 -5.25
CA ALA A 74 8.71 -8.61 -6.08
C ALA A 74 7.54 -7.75 -6.57
N ASN A 75 6.40 -8.37 -6.83
CA ASN A 75 5.20 -7.76 -7.40
C ASN A 75 4.16 -7.30 -6.35
N VAL A 76 4.51 -7.22 -5.07
CA VAL A 76 3.60 -6.77 -4.01
C VAL A 76 4.02 -5.41 -3.46
N PHE A 77 3.06 -4.51 -3.35
CA PHE A 77 3.14 -3.16 -2.79
C PHE A 77 2.04 -3.00 -1.74
N LEU A 78 2.16 -1.99 -0.88
CA LEU A 78 1.15 -1.73 0.14
C LEU A 78 0.99 -0.23 0.41
N ASP A 79 -0.15 0.15 0.98
CA ASP A 79 -0.35 1.44 1.63
C ASP A 79 -1.01 1.30 3.01
N LEU A 80 -1.08 2.44 3.70
CA LEU A 80 -1.80 2.62 4.97
C LEU A 80 -2.91 3.67 4.84
N SER A 81 -3.52 3.78 3.65
CA SER A 81 -4.70 4.62 3.42
C SER A 81 -5.87 4.11 4.26
N LEU A 82 -6.88 4.93 4.58
CA LEU A 82 -7.93 4.61 5.57
C LEU A 82 -7.40 4.41 7.00
N THR A 83 -6.43 3.52 7.22
CA THR A 83 -5.66 3.37 8.47
C THR A 83 -5.17 4.73 8.95
N ILE A 84 -4.42 5.44 8.11
CA ILE A 84 -4.12 6.86 8.31
C ILE A 84 -5.13 7.63 7.43
N PRO A 85 -6.13 8.33 8.03
CA PRO A 85 -6.06 8.99 9.34
C PRO A 85 -7.01 8.46 10.44
N HIS A 86 -7.50 7.22 10.40
CA HIS A 86 -8.52 6.76 11.36
C HIS A 86 -7.98 6.08 12.62
N VAL A 87 -6.80 5.46 12.58
CA VAL A 87 -6.23 4.84 13.78
C VAL A 87 -5.69 5.89 14.74
N ALA A 88 -5.84 5.65 16.04
CA ALA A 88 -5.31 6.53 17.08
C ALA A 88 -3.77 6.58 17.12
N ARG A 89 -3.11 5.63 16.45
CA ARG A 89 -1.68 5.32 16.54
C ARG A 89 -1.06 5.13 15.15
N PRO A 90 -1.07 6.17 14.29
CA PRO A 90 -0.62 6.07 12.90
C PRO A 90 0.90 5.84 12.79
N ARG A 91 1.67 6.33 13.77
CA ARG A 91 3.13 6.14 13.85
C ARG A 91 3.48 4.68 14.09
N GLU A 92 2.79 4.03 15.03
CA GLU A 92 2.98 2.61 15.27
C GLU A 92 2.61 1.78 14.03
N ALA A 93 1.47 2.02 13.39
CA ALA A 93 1.09 1.30 12.17
C ALA A 93 2.12 1.45 11.03
N LEU A 94 2.67 2.66 10.86
CA LEU A 94 3.75 2.92 9.91
C LEU A 94 5.03 2.15 10.27
N ALA A 95 5.47 2.25 11.52
CA ALA A 95 6.67 1.55 12.00
C ALA A 95 6.54 0.03 11.83
N GLU A 96 5.39 -0.55 12.19
CA GLU A 96 5.11 -1.98 12.04
C GLU A 96 5.15 -2.43 10.58
N SER A 97 4.67 -1.61 9.63
CA SER A 97 4.76 -1.93 8.21
C SER A 97 6.21 -1.96 7.72
N LEU A 98 7.04 -1.02 8.20
CA LEU A 98 8.45 -0.86 7.82
C LEU A 98 9.38 -1.81 8.58
N GLU A 99 8.88 -2.64 9.51
CA GLU A 99 9.65 -3.73 10.11
C GLU A 99 10.19 -4.69 9.04
N LEU A 100 9.44 -4.89 7.94
CA LEU A 100 9.83 -5.77 6.82
C LEU A 100 9.69 -5.12 5.44
N ALA A 101 8.71 -4.22 5.24
CA ALA A 101 8.45 -3.66 3.92
C ALA A 101 9.64 -2.82 3.43
N PRO A 102 10.12 -3.03 2.20
CA PRO A 102 11.05 -2.09 1.57
C PRO A 102 10.40 -0.72 1.40
N ILE A 103 11.16 0.37 1.63
CA ILE A 103 10.71 1.76 1.39
C ILE A 103 10.13 1.91 -0.02
N SER A 104 10.72 1.25 -1.03
CA SER A 104 10.30 1.29 -2.43
C SER A 104 8.96 0.62 -2.73
N LYS A 105 8.33 -0.02 -1.74
CA LYS A 105 7.07 -0.75 -1.91
C LYS A 105 5.92 -0.19 -1.07
N LEU A 106 6.20 0.75 -0.17
CA LEU A 106 5.18 1.48 0.58
C LEU A 106 4.72 2.71 -0.21
N LEU A 107 3.41 2.86 -0.37
CA LEU A 107 2.77 3.93 -1.12
C LEU A 107 1.97 4.83 -0.19
N TYR A 108 1.95 6.13 -0.48
CA TYR A 108 0.95 7.04 0.06
C TYR A 108 -0.37 6.90 -0.70
N ALA A 109 -1.45 6.76 0.05
CA ALA A 109 -2.82 7.02 -0.38
C ALA A 109 -3.64 7.48 0.83
N SER A 110 -4.73 8.21 0.59
CA SER A 110 -5.60 8.70 1.67
C SER A 110 -6.79 7.80 1.95
N ASP A 111 -7.35 7.15 0.91
CA ASP A 111 -8.70 6.57 0.90
C ASP A 111 -9.79 7.55 1.38
N ALA A 112 -9.51 8.84 1.22
CA ALA A 112 -10.47 9.87 1.59
C ALA A 112 -11.60 9.94 0.56
N SER A 113 -12.81 10.14 1.04
CA SER A 113 -13.99 10.42 0.22
C SER A 113 -14.86 11.46 0.93
N THR A 114 -15.91 11.94 0.24
CA THR A 114 -16.98 12.79 0.81
C THR A 114 -16.57 14.22 1.12
N THR A 115 -15.51 14.44 1.91
CA THR A 115 -15.07 15.78 2.32
C THR A 115 -13.59 16.03 2.03
N PRO A 116 -13.22 17.23 1.55
CA PRO A 116 -11.84 17.58 1.25
C PRO A 116 -10.92 17.55 2.50
N GLU A 117 -11.49 17.77 3.69
CA GLU A 117 -10.76 17.75 4.96
C GLU A 117 -10.11 16.40 5.24
N LEU A 118 -10.73 15.28 4.81
CA LEU A 118 -10.13 13.96 4.99
C LEU A 118 -8.87 13.77 4.14
N TYR A 119 -8.83 14.34 2.93
CA TYR A 119 -7.62 14.33 2.10
C TYR A 119 -6.49 15.11 2.77
N LEU A 120 -6.80 16.30 3.31
CA LEU A 120 -5.83 17.11 4.03
C LEU A 120 -5.34 16.42 5.30
N LEU A 121 -6.25 15.85 6.09
CA LEU A 121 -5.94 15.18 7.34
C LEU A 121 -5.01 13.98 7.11
N ALA A 122 -5.33 13.13 6.12
CA ALA A 122 -4.48 12.02 5.73
C ALA A 122 -3.08 12.51 5.33
N ALA A 123 -3.00 13.53 4.47
CA ALA A 123 -1.72 14.08 4.01
C ALA A 123 -0.86 14.66 5.15
N VAL A 124 -1.49 15.32 6.14
CA VAL A 124 -0.78 15.84 7.32
C VAL A 124 -0.27 14.69 8.19
N TRP A 125 -1.14 13.75 8.53
CA TRP A 125 -0.79 12.66 9.46
C TRP A 125 0.24 11.70 8.86
N TRP A 126 0.21 11.46 7.55
CA TRP A 126 1.26 10.71 6.86
C TRP A 126 2.63 11.39 6.98
N ARG A 127 2.70 12.71 6.72
CA ARG A 127 3.96 13.46 6.85
C ARG A 127 4.46 13.49 8.29
N ASP A 128 3.57 13.70 9.25
CA ASP A 128 3.90 13.69 10.67
C ASP A 128 4.39 12.31 11.15
N ALA A 129 3.81 11.22 10.61
CA ALA A 129 4.25 9.87 10.92
C ALA A 129 5.62 9.56 10.30
N LEU A 130 5.84 9.90 9.02
CA LEU A 130 7.12 9.71 8.35
C LEU A 130 8.25 10.50 9.03
N ALA A 131 7.99 11.76 9.39
CA ALA A 131 8.95 12.61 10.09
C ALA A 131 9.35 12.06 11.47
N ALA A 132 8.52 11.23 12.07
CA ALA A 132 8.81 10.57 13.34
C ALA A 132 9.54 9.24 13.18
N VAL A 133 9.08 8.41 12.24
CA VAL A 133 9.53 7.02 12.11
C VAL A 133 10.82 6.91 11.29
N LEU A 134 10.94 7.61 10.16
CA LEU A 134 12.10 7.44 9.27
C LEU A 134 13.46 7.78 9.93
N PRO A 135 13.58 8.84 10.77
CA PRO A 135 14.84 9.13 11.46
C PRO A 135 15.30 8.05 12.45
N GLU A 136 14.39 7.18 12.90
CA GLU A 136 14.74 6.04 13.76
C GLU A 136 15.32 4.86 12.95
N LEU A 137 15.06 4.82 11.63
CA LEU A 137 15.38 3.69 10.76
C LEU A 137 16.53 3.96 9.77
N LEU A 138 16.76 5.23 9.42
CA LEU A 138 17.63 5.62 8.31
C LEU A 138 18.68 6.66 8.72
N ALA A 139 19.77 6.77 7.94
CA ALA A 139 20.70 7.89 8.09
C ALA A 139 20.01 9.21 7.71
N ALA A 140 20.49 10.32 8.28
CA ALA A 140 19.84 11.63 8.13
C ALA A 140 19.70 12.07 6.67
N GLU A 141 20.69 11.75 5.83
CA GLU A 141 20.70 12.03 4.39
C GLU A 141 19.72 11.17 3.57
N GLU A 142 19.24 10.06 4.12
CA GLU A 142 18.32 9.12 3.47
C GLU A 142 16.85 9.36 3.82
N VAL A 143 16.57 10.04 4.95
CA VAL A 143 15.22 10.29 5.46
C VAL A 143 14.33 11.00 4.43
N GLU A 144 14.80 12.14 3.93
CA GLU A 144 14.04 12.98 3.01
C GLU A 144 13.84 12.30 1.63
N PRO A 145 14.86 11.66 1.01
CA PRO A 145 14.65 10.78 -0.14
C PRO A 145 13.60 9.68 0.09
N ALA A 146 13.68 8.95 1.21
CA ALA A 146 12.73 7.88 1.53
C ALA A 146 11.29 8.41 1.68
N ALA A 147 11.12 9.56 2.32
CA ALA A 147 9.81 10.22 2.44
C ALA A 147 9.24 10.57 1.05
N ARG A 148 10.05 11.11 0.12
CA ARG A 148 9.61 11.40 -1.26
C ARG A 148 9.24 10.15 -2.04
N MET A 149 9.98 9.07 -1.86
CA MET A 149 9.64 7.77 -2.46
C MET A 149 8.24 7.32 -2.06
N ILE A 150 7.98 7.28 -0.75
CA ILE A 150 6.69 6.83 -0.20
C ILE A 150 5.56 7.77 -0.63
N LEU A 151 5.77 9.09 -0.50
CA LEU A 151 4.73 10.10 -0.74
C LEU A 151 4.40 10.29 -2.22
N ARG A 152 5.26 9.86 -3.16
CA ARG A 152 5.08 10.16 -4.58
C ARG A 152 5.74 9.17 -5.53
N GLU A 153 7.06 8.97 -5.43
CA GLU A 153 7.83 8.39 -6.53
C GLU A 153 7.48 6.91 -6.77
N ASN A 154 7.22 6.16 -5.69
CA ASN A 154 6.80 4.77 -5.80
C ASN A 154 5.47 4.64 -6.55
N ALA A 155 4.49 5.50 -6.26
CA ALA A 155 3.20 5.48 -6.96
C ALA A 155 3.36 5.85 -8.45
N LEU A 156 4.19 6.84 -8.77
CA LEU A 156 4.48 7.17 -10.17
C LEU A 156 5.08 5.99 -10.94
N ALA A 157 5.96 5.22 -10.30
CA ALA A 157 6.56 4.04 -10.91
C ALA A 157 5.57 2.87 -11.04
N VAL A 158 4.76 2.60 -10.01
CA VAL A 158 3.79 1.49 -10.00
C VAL A 158 2.67 1.72 -11.01
N TYR A 159 2.16 2.94 -11.10
CA TYR A 159 1.04 3.33 -11.98
C TYR A 159 1.49 3.95 -13.30
N GLU A 160 2.80 4.01 -13.55
CA GLU A 160 3.39 4.51 -14.81
C GLU A 160 2.95 5.95 -15.17
N LEU A 161 2.85 6.82 -14.16
CA LEU A 161 2.31 8.19 -14.27
C LEU A 161 3.36 9.27 -14.57
N SER A 162 4.62 8.88 -14.77
CA SER A 162 5.77 9.79 -14.93
C SER A 162 5.63 10.78 -16.09
N GLY A 163 4.92 10.41 -17.16
CA GLY A 163 4.69 11.26 -18.33
C GLY A 163 3.63 12.35 -18.13
N THR A 164 2.78 12.25 -17.11
CA THR A 164 1.64 13.16 -16.88
C THR A 164 1.96 14.27 -15.88
N TYR A 165 2.94 14.07 -15.00
CA TYR A 165 3.27 14.98 -13.89
C TYR A 165 4.74 15.44 -13.87
N ALA A 166 5.35 15.60 -15.05
CA ALA A 166 6.72 16.09 -15.22
C ALA A 166 6.84 17.64 -15.11
N GLY A 167 5.96 18.28 -14.34
CA GLY A 167 5.92 19.73 -14.12
C GLY A 167 6.16 20.10 -12.66
#